data_AF-A0A378W209-F1
#
_entry.id   AF-A0A378W209-F1
#
_cell.length_a   1.000
_cell.length_b   1.000
_cell.length_c   1.000
_cell.angle_alpha   90.00
_cell.angle_beta   90.00
_cell.angle_gamma   90.00
#
_symmetry.space_group_name_H-M   'P 1'
#
loop_
_entity.id
_entity.type
_entity.pdbx_description
1 polymer ?
#
loop_
_entity_poly.entity_id
_entity_poly.type
_entity_poly.pdbx_seq_one_letter_code
_entity_poly.pdbx_strand_id
1 'polypeptide(L)'
;MAVPEVLRSGNHGLIAEWRLEQSLRRTLERRPDLLEKRVLIPKESRLLNKSYKSNGKSNHNLGKTMNLIQQLEQEEIARLNKEIPEFAPGDTVVVSVRVVEGTRSRLQAYEGVVIARRNRGLNSNFIVRKISSGEGVERTFQLYSPTVEKSKSNAVATYAVPNCTTCAV
;
A
#
# COMPACT_ATOMS: atom_id res chain seq x y z
N MET A 1 -20.46 25.46 -18.49
CA MET A 1 -21.13 25.09 -17.22
C MET A 1 -22.24 26.10 -16.96
N ALA A 2 -23.50 25.66 -16.91
CA ALA A 2 -24.60 26.54 -16.54
C ALA A 2 -24.59 26.76 -15.01
N VAL A 3 -24.73 28.01 -14.58
CA VAL A 3 -24.83 28.34 -13.15
C VAL A 3 -26.22 27.90 -12.65
N PRO A 4 -26.30 27.10 -11.56
CA PRO A 4 -27.58 26.66 -11.00
C PRO A 4 -28.51 27.84 -10.65
N GLU A 5 -29.80 27.65 -10.90
CA GLU A 5 -30.85 28.67 -10.67
C GLU A 5 -30.89 29.16 -9.21
N VAL A 6 -30.66 28.26 -8.25
CA VAL A 6 -30.62 28.60 -6.82
C VAL A 6 -29.57 29.67 -6.49
N LEU A 7 -28.45 29.69 -7.21
CA LEU A 7 -27.40 30.70 -7.03
C LEU A 7 -27.74 32.05 -7.68
N ARG A 8 -28.73 32.07 -8.59
CA ARG A 8 -29.21 33.27 -9.28
C ARG A 8 -30.45 33.88 -8.59
N SER A 9 -31.09 33.13 -7.69
CA SER A 9 -32.36 33.52 -7.04
C SER A 9 -32.25 34.68 -6.04
N GLY A 10 -31.04 35.04 -5.58
CA GLY A 10 -30.84 36.05 -4.54
C GLY A 10 -31.29 35.62 -3.12
N ASN A 11 -31.87 34.44 -2.97
CA ASN A 11 -32.30 33.93 -1.67
C ASN A 11 -31.11 33.34 -0.89
N HIS A 12 -30.56 34.12 0.04
CA HIS A 12 -29.40 33.73 0.84
C HIS A 12 -29.59 32.44 1.64
N GLY A 13 -30.81 32.12 2.08
CA GLY A 13 -31.11 30.89 2.81
C GLY A 13 -30.94 29.65 1.94
N LEU A 14 -31.52 29.66 0.73
CA LEU A 14 -31.40 28.57 -0.24
C LEU A 14 -29.96 28.41 -0.76
N ILE A 15 -29.25 29.53 -0.93
CA ILE A 15 -27.84 29.51 -1.32
C ILE A 15 -26.97 28.86 -0.24
N ALA A 16 -27.22 29.17 1.04
CA ALA A 16 -26.49 28.57 2.15
C ALA A 16 -26.74 27.06 2.25
N GLU A 17 -27.99 26.63 2.09
CA GLU A 17 -28.35 25.21 2.07
C GLU A 17 -27.71 24.47 0.90
N TRP A 18 -27.73 25.07 -0.29
CA TRP A 18 -27.08 24.50 -1.47
C TRP A 18 -25.57 24.38 -1.28
N ARG A 19 -24.92 25.39 -0.70
CA ARG A 19 -23.47 25.35 -0.41
C ARG A 19 -23.13 24.26 0.62
N LEU A 20 -23.94 24.13 1.67
CA LEU A 20 -23.78 23.10 2.68
C LEU A 20 -23.96 21.69 2.08
N GLU A 21 -25.01 21.50 1.28
CA GLU A 21 -25.26 20.25 0.56
C GLU A 21 -24.10 19.89 -0.39
N GLN A 22 -23.60 20.85 -1.18
CA GLN A 22 -22.45 20.59 -2.05
C GLN A 22 -21.18 20.26 -1.27
N SER A 23 -20.96 20.91 -0.13
CA SER A 23 -19.82 20.60 0.75
C SER A 23 -19.92 19.18 1.28
N LEU A 24 -21.06 18.80 1.87
CA LEU A 24 -21.29 17.45 2.38
C LEU A 24 -21.15 16.39 1.28
N ARG A 25 -21.68 16.67 0.08
CA ARG A 25 -21.55 15.78 -1.08
C ARG A 25 -20.09 15.55 -1.48
N ARG A 26 -19.28 16.61 -1.57
CA ARG A 26 -17.85 16.51 -1.89
C ARG A 26 -17.07 15.75 -0.82
N THR A 27 -17.40 15.96 0.46
CA THR A 27 -16.78 15.22 1.56
C THR A 27 -17.14 13.75 1.49
N LEU A 28 -18.40 13.40 1.23
CA LEU A 28 -18.85 12.02 1.08
C LEU A 28 -18.14 11.31 -0.08
N GLU A 29 -17.98 12.01 -1.21
CA GLU A 29 -17.33 11.48 -2.40
C GLU A 29 -15.81 11.25 -2.21
N ARG A 30 -15.12 12.15 -1.49
CA ARG A 30 -13.65 12.12 -1.35
C ARG A 30 -13.14 11.45 -0.07
N ARG A 31 -13.86 11.61 1.04
CA ARG A 31 -13.44 11.22 2.40
C ARG A 31 -14.68 10.87 3.25
N PRO A 32 -15.38 9.76 2.96
CA PRO A 32 -16.60 9.36 3.66
C PRO A 32 -16.36 9.19 5.18
N ASP A 33 -15.19 8.72 5.58
CA ASP A 33 -14.81 8.49 6.99
C ASP A 33 -14.92 9.74 7.88
N LEU A 34 -14.79 10.95 7.30
CA LEU A 34 -14.89 12.22 8.04
C LEU A 34 -16.33 12.53 8.47
N LEU A 35 -17.32 12.08 7.71
CA LEU A 35 -18.73 12.24 8.02
C LEU A 35 -19.20 11.22 9.05
N GLU A 36 -18.65 10.00 9.00
CA GLU A 36 -18.99 8.92 9.92
C GLU A 36 -18.53 9.21 11.35
N LYS A 37 -17.36 9.83 11.50
CA LYS A 37 -16.80 10.19 12.83
C LYS A 37 -17.43 11.44 13.45
N ARG A 38 -18.19 12.23 12.68
CA ARG A 38 -18.75 13.52 13.10
C ARG A 38 -20.19 13.36 13.56
N VAL A 39 -20.56 14.01 14.66
CA VAL A 39 -21.96 14.18 15.05
C VAL A 39 -22.62 15.17 14.10
N LEU A 40 -23.52 14.70 13.25
CA LEU A 40 -24.21 15.51 12.25
C LEU A 40 -25.37 16.30 12.86
N ILE A 41 -25.51 17.55 12.45
CA ILE A 41 -26.63 18.39 12.83
C ILE A 41 -27.91 17.86 12.14
N PRO A 42 -29.12 17.94 12.75
CA PRO A 42 -30.36 17.45 12.13
C PRO A 42 -30.65 17.99 10.72
N LYS A 43 -30.16 19.19 10.41
CA LYS A 43 -30.25 19.80 9.07
C LYS A 43 -29.34 19.09 8.05
N GLU A 44 -28.11 18.73 8.45
CA GLU A 44 -27.15 18.02 7.59
C GLU A 44 -27.63 16.60 7.29
N SER A 45 -28.13 15.87 8.29
CA SER A 45 -28.68 14.53 8.10
C SER A 45 -29.91 14.52 7.20
N ARG A 46 -30.79 15.53 7.30
CA ARG A 46 -31.93 15.70 6.39
C ARG A 46 -31.49 15.92 4.95
N LEU A 47 -30.47 16.73 4.70
CA LEU A 47 -29.92 16.98 3.36
C LEU A 47 -29.27 15.74 2.77
N LEU A 48 -28.50 14.99 3.56
CA LEU A 48 -27.92 13.70 3.15
C LEU A 48 -29.01 12.69 2.78
N ASN A 49 -30.05 12.55 3.62
CA ASN A 49 -31.19 11.66 3.35
C ASN A 49 -31.98 12.07 2.10
N LYS A 50 -32.11 13.38 1.84
CA LYS A 50 -32.75 13.91 0.63
C LYS A 50 -31.94 13.54 -0.63
N SER A 51 -30.62 13.69 -0.58
CA SER A 51 -29.71 13.29 -1.66
C SER A 51 -29.74 11.76 -1.90
N TYR A 52 -29.90 10.98 -0.84
CA TYR A 52 -30.00 9.53 -0.93
C TYR A 52 -31.31 9.08 -1.61
N LYS A 53 -32.45 9.71 -1.27
CA LYS A 53 -33.75 9.43 -1.89
C LYS A 53 -33.84 9.89 -3.36
N SER A 54 -33.22 11.03 -3.72
CA SER A 54 -33.30 11.55 -5.09
C SER A 54 -32.47 10.76 -6.10
N ASN A 55 -31.40 10.08 -5.65
CA ASN A 55 -30.52 9.31 -6.52
C ASN A 55 -31.01 7.89 -6.86
N GLY A 56 -32.21 7.49 -6.41
CA GLY A 56 -32.83 6.22 -6.81
C GLY A 56 -32.02 4.96 -6.50
N LYS A 57 -31.03 5.03 -5.60
CA LYS A 57 -30.29 3.86 -5.16
C LYS A 57 -31.13 3.14 -4.12
N SER A 58 -31.85 2.10 -4.55
CA SER A 58 -32.31 1.05 -3.64
C SER A 58 -31.12 0.58 -2.82
N ASN A 59 -31.34 0.29 -1.54
CA ASN A 59 -30.33 -0.23 -0.64
C ASN A 59 -29.80 -1.59 -1.15
N HIS A 60 -28.82 -1.54 -2.03
CA HIS A 60 -27.93 -2.65 -2.35
C HIS A 60 -26.50 -2.13 -2.24
N ASN A 61 -25.84 -2.55 -1.16
CA ASN A 61 -24.41 -2.46 -0.93
C ASN A 61 -23.81 -1.08 -0.58
N LEU A 62 -24.26 -0.47 0.51
CA LEU A 62 -23.52 0.63 1.17
C LEU A 62 -22.85 0.20 2.49
N GLY A 63 -22.36 -1.05 2.52
CA GLY A 63 -21.57 -1.58 3.63
C GLY A 63 -20.67 -2.77 3.26
N LYS A 64 -20.46 -3.04 1.96
CA LYS A 64 -19.64 -4.19 1.51
C LYS A 64 -18.72 -3.81 0.35
N THR A 65 -17.89 -2.80 0.58
CA THR A 65 -16.57 -2.72 -0.04
C THR A 65 -15.55 -3.11 1.02
N MET A 66 -15.70 -4.33 1.56
CA MET A 66 -14.48 -5.07 1.91
C MET A 66 -13.68 -5.10 0.62
N ASN A 67 -12.48 -4.51 0.65
CA ASN A 67 -11.63 -4.35 -0.52
C ASN A 67 -11.41 -5.74 -1.14
N LEU A 68 -12.23 -6.10 -2.13
CA LEU A 68 -12.17 -7.40 -2.80
C LEU A 68 -10.75 -7.68 -3.30
N ILE A 69 -10.07 -6.63 -3.75
CA ILE A 69 -8.66 -6.66 -4.14
C ILE A 69 -7.75 -7.09 -2.98
N GLN A 70 -7.93 -6.54 -1.77
CA GLN A 70 -7.14 -6.93 -0.61
C GLN A 70 -7.42 -8.38 -0.18
N GLN A 71 -8.66 -8.85 -0.32
CA GLN A 71 -9.01 -10.25 -0.03
C GLN A 71 -8.32 -11.20 -1.02
N LEU A 72 -8.38 -10.89 -2.32
CA LEU A 72 -7.70 -11.67 -3.36
C LEU A 72 -6.18 -11.68 -3.19
N GLU A 73 -5.58 -10.55 -2.80
CA GLU A 73 -4.15 -10.48 -2.50
C GLU A 73 -3.77 -11.36 -1.30
N GLN A 74 -4.58 -11.39 -0.24
CA GLN A 74 -4.35 -12.24 0.93
C GLN A 74 -4.50 -13.73 0.60
N GLU A 75 -5.51 -14.08 -0.19
CA GLU A 75 -5.73 -15.46 -0.66
C GLU A 75 -4.54 -15.96 -1.49
N GLU A 76 -3.98 -15.14 -2.37
CA GLU A 76 -2.81 -15.54 -3.17
C GLU A 76 -1.54 -15.65 -2.31
N ILE A 77 -1.33 -14.77 -1.33
CA ILE A 77 -0.23 -14.90 -0.37
C ILE A 77 -0.35 -16.21 0.42
N ALA A 78 -1.57 -16.55 0.87
CA ALA A 78 -1.85 -17.80 1.59
C ALA A 78 -1.70 -19.04 0.70
N ARG A 79 -1.92 -18.91 -0.62
CA ARG A 79 -1.64 -20.01 -1.57
C ARG A 79 -0.14 -20.23 -1.73
N LEU A 80 0.64 -19.15 -1.83
CA LEU A 80 2.07 -19.21 -2.10
C LEU A 80 2.90 -19.70 -0.90
N ASN A 81 2.41 -19.52 0.35
CA ASN A 81 2.98 -20.06 1.60
C ASN A 81 4.52 -20.05 1.66
N LYS A 82 5.13 -18.93 1.26
CA LYS A 82 6.59 -18.76 1.31
C LYS A 82 7.01 -18.28 2.69
N GLU A 83 7.87 -19.05 3.34
CA GLU A 83 8.62 -18.61 4.52
C GLU A 83 9.69 -17.60 4.10
N ILE A 84 9.43 -16.32 4.36
CA ILE A 84 10.37 -15.24 4.08
C ILE A 84 11.05 -14.86 5.39
N PRO A 85 12.38 -14.94 5.49
CA PRO A 85 13.08 -14.49 6.70
C PRO A 85 12.95 -12.97 6.85
N GLU A 86 13.04 -12.49 8.08
CA GLU A 86 13.10 -11.06 8.35
C GLU A 86 14.51 -10.53 8.00
N PHE A 87 14.55 -9.46 7.20
CA PHE A 87 15.76 -8.74 6.84
C PHE A 87 15.45 -7.25 6.64
N ALA A 88 16.44 -6.41 6.92
CA ALA A 88 16.37 -4.96 6.82
C ALA A 88 17.33 -4.43 5.74
N PRO A 89 17.13 -3.19 5.26
CA PRO A 89 18.15 -2.49 4.49
C PRO A 89 19.46 -2.42 5.28
N GLY A 90 20.57 -2.76 4.63
CA GLY A 90 21.89 -2.89 5.27
C GLY A 90 22.34 -4.35 5.47
N ASP A 91 21.41 -5.30 5.48
CA ASP A 91 21.75 -6.71 5.60
C ASP A 91 22.31 -7.27 4.29
N THR A 92 23.20 -8.26 4.41
CA THR A 92 23.70 -9.03 3.27
C THR A 92 22.84 -10.26 3.09
N VAL A 93 22.28 -10.42 1.89
CA VAL A 93 21.37 -11.52 1.56
C VAL A 93 21.90 -12.34 0.39
N VAL A 94 21.68 -13.65 0.45
CA VAL A 94 21.95 -14.56 -0.68
C VAL A 94 20.61 -15.00 -1.25
N VAL A 95 20.32 -14.56 -2.47
CA VAL A 95 19.09 -14.86 -3.19
C VAL A 95 19.37 -15.91 -4.26
N SER A 96 18.78 -17.10 -4.14
CA SER A 96 18.84 -18.11 -5.19
C SER A 96 17.73 -17.88 -6.22
N VAL A 97 18.13 -17.57 -7.45
CA VAL A 97 17.25 -17.28 -8.57
C VAL A 97 17.27 -18.43 -9.55
N ARG A 98 16.10 -18.93 -9.93
CA ARG A 98 15.95 -19.90 -11.01
C ARG A 98 16.06 -19.17 -12.36
N VAL A 99 17.11 -19.45 -13.12
CA VAL A 99 17.30 -18.93 -14.48
C VAL A 99 17.01 -20.05 -15.47
N VAL A 100 16.09 -19.81 -16.40
CA VAL A 100 15.71 -20.76 -17.45
C VAL A 100 16.26 -20.23 -18.77
N GLU A 101 17.20 -20.98 -19.36
CA GLU A 101 17.80 -20.69 -20.67
C GLU A 101 17.36 -21.81 -21.62
N GLY A 102 16.29 -21.57 -22.38
CA GLY A 102 15.69 -22.55 -23.28
C GLY A 102 15.13 -23.76 -22.51
N THR A 103 15.71 -24.94 -22.73
CA THR A 103 15.30 -26.20 -22.10
C THR A 103 16.01 -26.51 -20.77
N ARG A 104 17.07 -25.78 -20.42
CA ARG A 104 17.84 -26.04 -19.18
C ARG A 104 17.53 -24.97 -18.12
N SER A 105 17.30 -25.42 -16.89
CA SER A 105 17.16 -24.54 -15.73
C SER A 105 18.38 -24.68 -14.82
N ARG A 106 18.88 -23.55 -14.30
CA ARG A 106 19.96 -23.50 -13.31
C ARG A 106 19.59 -22.55 -12.17
N LEU A 107 20.13 -22.84 -10.98
CA LEU A 107 20.04 -21.97 -9.82
C LEU A 107 21.27 -21.06 -9.78
N GLN A 108 21.04 -19.76 -9.90
CA GLN A 108 22.07 -18.74 -9.79
C GLN A 108 21.92 -18.04 -8.44
N ALA A 109 22.97 -18.07 -7.62
CA ALA A 109 23.01 -17.32 -6.37
C ALA A 109 23.41 -15.87 -6.63
N TYR A 110 22.62 -14.93 -6.10
CA TYR A 110 22.88 -13.50 -6.12
C TYR A 110 23.09 -13.02 -4.69
N GLU A 111 24.34 -12.71 -4.35
CA GLU A 111 24.75 -12.26 -3.02
C GLU A 111 25.05 -10.76 -3.05
N GLY A 112 24.48 -10.00 -2.12
CA GLY A 112 24.77 -8.58 -2.00
C GLY A 112 24.03 -7.92 -0.84
N VAL A 113 24.18 -6.60 -0.75
CA VAL A 113 23.58 -5.78 0.32
C VAL A 113 22.19 -5.32 -0.08
N VAL A 114 21.22 -5.43 0.82
CA VAL A 114 19.87 -4.90 0.63
C VAL A 114 19.90 -3.37 0.78
N ILE A 115 19.52 -2.63 -0.25
CA ILE A 115 19.46 -1.16 -0.20
C ILE A 115 18.07 -0.68 0.19
N ALA A 116 17.05 -1.36 -0.31
CA ALA A 116 15.67 -0.94 -0.12
C ALA A 116 14.74 -2.15 -0.04
N ARG A 117 13.71 -2.03 0.79
CA ARG A 117 12.61 -2.99 0.91
C ARG A 117 11.29 -2.22 0.87
N ARG A 118 10.33 -2.69 0.10
CA ARG A 118 8.97 -2.14 0.02
C ARG A 118 7.97 -3.20 0.43
N ASN A 119 7.14 -2.88 1.41
CA ASN A 119 6.10 -3.76 1.93
C ASN A 119 4.73 -3.31 1.36
N ARG A 120 4.25 -4.00 0.32
CA ARG A 120 2.95 -3.76 -0.35
C ARG A 120 2.22 -5.07 -0.62
N GLY A 121 2.01 -5.87 0.43
CA GLY A 121 1.32 -7.17 0.31
C GLY A 121 1.99 -8.08 -0.72
N LEU A 122 1.23 -8.57 -1.70
CA LEU A 122 1.70 -9.45 -2.78
C LEU A 122 2.81 -8.79 -3.63
N ASN A 123 2.74 -7.48 -3.80
CA ASN A 123 3.67 -6.68 -4.62
C ASN A 123 4.91 -6.21 -3.84
N SER A 124 5.21 -6.83 -2.70
CA SER A 124 6.38 -6.48 -1.90
C SER A 124 7.67 -6.87 -2.62
N ASN A 125 8.66 -5.98 -2.60
CA ASN A 125 9.93 -6.17 -3.29
C ASN A 125 11.11 -5.66 -2.46
N PHE A 126 12.31 -6.09 -2.83
CA PHE A 126 13.56 -5.64 -2.24
C PHE A 126 14.64 -5.50 -3.31
N ILE A 127 15.59 -4.60 -3.08
CA ILE A 127 16.66 -4.29 -4.02
C ILE A 127 17.97 -4.72 -3.38
N VAL A 128 18.71 -5.56 -4.10
CA VAL A 128 20.04 -6.03 -3.69
C VAL A 128 21.08 -5.44 -4.63
N ARG A 129 22.15 -4.91 -4.06
CA ARG A 129 23.31 -4.40 -4.78
C ARG A 129 24.52 -5.29 -4.54
N LYS A 130 25.21 -5.63 -5.63
CA LYS A 130 26.47 -6.36 -5.65
C LYS A 130 27.47 -5.66 -6.56
N ILE A 131 28.75 -5.70 -6.22
CA ILE A 131 29.83 -5.40 -7.18
C ILE A 131 30.20 -6.71 -7.88
N SER A 132 30.00 -6.77 -9.20
CA SER A 132 30.40 -7.91 -10.03
C SER A 132 31.42 -7.41 -11.04
N SER A 133 32.60 -8.02 -11.08
CA SER A 133 33.65 -7.71 -12.07
C SER A 133 34.01 -6.22 -12.16
N GLY A 134 33.99 -5.49 -11.04
CA GLY A 134 34.29 -4.06 -10.99
C GLY A 134 33.11 -3.13 -11.30
N GLU A 135 31.96 -3.67 -11.72
CA GLU A 135 30.74 -2.90 -11.98
C GLU A 135 29.70 -3.10 -10.88
N GLY A 136 29.04 -2.01 -10.47
CA GLY A 136 27.94 -2.06 -9.52
C GLY A 136 26.66 -2.51 -10.21
N VAL A 137 26.17 -3.69 -9.86
CA VAL A 137 24.91 -4.23 -10.37
C VAL A 137 23.86 -4.17 -9.26
N GLU A 138 22.68 -3.64 -9.59
CA GLU A 138 21.52 -3.62 -8.72
C GLU A 138 20.40 -4.46 -9.33
N ARG A 139 19.74 -5.28 -8.52
CA ARG A 139 18.61 -6.08 -8.97
C ARG A 139 17.45 -6.00 -8.00
N THR A 140 16.27 -5.75 -8.54
CA THR A 140 15.02 -5.76 -7.79
C THR A 140 14.41 -7.15 -7.84
N PHE A 141 14.08 -7.70 -6.66
CA PHE A 141 13.43 -8.99 -6.50
C PHE A 141 12.06 -8.82 -5.86
N GLN A 142 11.09 -9.56 -6.37
CA GLN A 142 9.76 -9.67 -5.77
C GLN A 142 9.79 -10.78 -4.70
N LEU A 143 9.27 -10.50 -3.51
CA LEU A 143 9.30 -11.43 -2.38
C LEU A 143 8.54 -12.74 -2.66
N TYR A 144 7.38 -12.63 -3.31
CA TYR A 144 6.50 -13.77 -3.57
C TYR A 144 6.67 -14.40 -4.96
N SER A 145 7.65 -13.95 -5.75
CA SER A 145 7.84 -14.45 -7.12
C SER A 145 8.28 -15.92 -7.13
N PRO A 146 7.73 -16.78 -8.01
CA PRO A 146 8.10 -18.19 -8.11
C PRO A 146 9.56 -18.42 -8.55
N THR A 147 10.16 -17.43 -9.21
CA THR A 147 11.55 -17.48 -9.68
C THR A 147 12.56 -17.45 -8.54
N VAL A 148 12.15 -16.99 -7.35
CA VAL A 148 12.97 -16.94 -6.14
C VAL A 148 12.65 -18.15 -5.27
N GLU A 149 13.60 -19.08 -5.12
CA GLU A 149 13.36 -20.37 -4.44
C GLU A 149 13.45 -20.28 -2.92
N LYS A 150 14.48 -19.64 -2.37
CA LYS A 150 14.58 -19.26 -0.96
C LYS A 150 15.75 -18.28 -0.83
N SER A 151 15.56 -17.13 -0.19
CA SER A 151 16.67 -16.27 0.21
C SER A 151 17.17 -16.74 1.57
N LYS A 152 18.45 -17.09 1.69
CA LYS A 152 19.08 -17.23 3.00
C LYS A 152 19.47 -15.83 3.45
N SER A 153 18.86 -15.33 4.52
CA SER A 153 19.45 -14.21 5.25
C SER A 153 20.60 -14.78 6.07
N ASN A 154 21.83 -14.54 5.61
CA ASN A 154 22.97 -14.69 6.49
C ASN A 154 23.00 -13.41 7.32
N ALA A 155 22.25 -13.39 8.43
CA ALA A 155 22.30 -12.31 9.39
C ALA A 155 23.72 -12.26 10.00
N VAL A 156 24.60 -11.51 9.34
CA VAL A 156 25.90 -11.11 9.89
C VAL A 156 25.92 -9.59 9.82
N ALA A 157 25.32 -8.98 10.82
CA ALA A 157 25.53 -7.58 11.18
C ALA A 157 25.46 -7.40 12.69
N THR A 158 26.20 -8.23 13.44
CA THR A 158 26.81 -7.78 14.69
C THR A 158 28.23 -7.34 14.37
N TYR A 159 28.40 -6.09 13.95
CA TYR A 159 29.54 -5.30 14.42
C TYR A 159 29.12 -4.65 15.73
N ALA A 160 28.75 -5.47 16.72
CA ALA A 160 28.97 -5.08 18.10
C ALA A 160 30.49 -5.08 18.22
N VAL A 161 31.11 -3.90 18.24
CA VAL A 161 32.52 -3.76 18.60
C VAL A 161 32.64 -4.35 20.00
N PRO A 162 33.26 -5.53 20.19
CA PRO A 162 33.47 -6.07 21.51
C PRO A 162 34.66 -5.28 22.07
N ASN A 163 34.40 -4.48 23.09
CA ASN A 163 35.41 -3.86 23.96
C ASN A 163 36.28 -2.77 23.29
N CYS A 164 35.84 -1.52 23.39
CA CYS A 164 36.77 -0.40 23.50
C CYS A 164 36.49 0.32 24.83
N THR A 165 37.10 -0.21 25.90
CA THR A 165 37.02 0.31 27.27
C THR A 165 38.20 1.27 27.55
N THR A 166 38.61 2.07 26.58
CA THR A 166 39.73 3.01 26.74
C THR A 166 39.47 4.31 26.00
N CYS A 167 38.50 5.08 26.49
CA CYS A 167 38.43 6.55 26.38
C CYS A 167 37.80 7.09 27.66
N ALA A 168 38.46 6.81 28.79
CA ALA A 168 38.23 7.45 30.07
C ALA A 168 39.59 7.76 30.68
N VAL A 169 40.25 8.80 30.15
CA VAL A 169 41.20 9.68 30.85
C VAL A 169 41.08 11.05 30.21
#